data_AF-A0A1I8N554-F1
#
_entry.id   AF-A0A1I8N554-F1
#
_cell.length_a   1.000
_cell.length_b   1.000
_cell.length_c   1.000
_cell.angle_alpha   90.00
_cell.angle_beta   90.00
_cell.angle_gamma   90.00
#
_symmetry.space_group_name_H-M   'P 1'
#
loop_
_entity.id
_entity.type
_entity.pdbx_description
1 polymer ?
#
loop_
_entity_poly.entity_id
_entity_poly.type
_entity_poly.pdbx_seq_one_letter_code
_entity_poly.pdbx_strand_id
1 'polypeptide(L)'
;IVLNCCGPYRFYGEVVVKACIDAGTHHVDVSGEPQYFNGMQLKYNDLAQEKGSYVISTCAFESIPAELGVQYAEKNFPGTVNSVELYWESKYNYQDKSSKAILHTGTWESAIYAMQHAKEMLSLEKKLNSEKMPNLSPKLWMRPYAHQTEGLKSYFAPFPLTDRAVVQRSQRLAYVYEKKRPIQFEMYIGMKSLLMALLLPVFMLFGAIMAQIGFTRKLLLKYPHIFSGGLMTHEGPVEANRKAMEFRFTLKAKGWTTGTPESAAPNKEVVVRVTGKDPAYGITSCALLFCAKTILKEQNKMPGKGGVLPPGFAFAKTSLLEEIGSYKSGLKFEVLNQ
;
A
#
# COMPACT_ATOMS: atom_id res chain seq x y z
N ILE A 1 5.07 -10.62 20.07
CA ILE A 1 4.76 -10.23 18.67
C ILE A 1 5.72 -10.94 17.72
N VAL A 2 5.25 -11.41 16.58
CA VAL A 2 6.06 -12.01 15.51
C VAL A 2 6.13 -11.04 14.32
N LEU A 3 7.34 -10.80 13.82
CA LEU A 3 7.60 -10.03 12.59
C LEU A 3 7.91 -11.04 11.49
N ASN A 4 6.93 -11.33 10.63
CA ASN A 4 7.09 -12.28 9.56
C ASN A 4 7.64 -11.59 8.30
N CYS A 5 8.87 -11.97 7.94
CA CYS A 5 9.61 -11.40 6.81
C CYS A 5 9.83 -12.41 5.68
N CYS A 6 9.25 -13.61 5.77
CA CYS A 6 9.51 -14.70 4.83
C CYS A 6 8.25 -15.05 4.04
N GLY A 7 8.33 -14.82 2.72
CA GLY A 7 7.32 -15.26 1.76
C GLY A 7 7.79 -16.46 0.93
N PRO A 8 6.99 -16.90 -0.06
CA PRO A 8 5.68 -16.34 -0.43
C PRO A 8 4.61 -16.62 0.64
N TYR A 9 3.90 -15.57 1.10
CA TYR A 9 2.99 -15.65 2.25
C TYR A 9 1.74 -16.45 1.93
N ARG A 10 1.31 -16.46 0.67
CA ARG A 10 0.20 -17.30 0.21
C ARG A 10 0.39 -18.78 0.57
N PHE A 11 1.62 -19.29 0.58
CA PHE A 11 1.90 -20.70 0.89
C PHE A 11 2.23 -20.93 2.36
N TYR A 12 2.94 -19.98 2.99
CA TYR A 12 3.54 -20.21 4.31
C TYR A 12 3.10 -19.22 5.39
N GLY A 13 2.40 -18.15 5.05
CA GLY A 13 1.99 -17.11 5.99
C GLY A 13 0.89 -17.55 6.95
N GLU A 14 -0.09 -18.34 6.47
CA GLU A 14 -1.26 -18.73 7.26
C GLU A 14 -0.88 -19.51 8.53
N VAL A 15 0.09 -20.43 8.42
CA VAL A 15 0.51 -21.22 9.58
C VAL A 15 1.14 -20.35 10.67
N VAL A 16 1.84 -19.28 10.30
CA VAL A 16 2.44 -18.32 11.24
C VAL A 16 1.35 -17.48 11.89
N VAL A 17 0.38 -16.98 11.11
CA VAL A 17 -0.76 -16.20 11.64
C VAL A 17 -1.55 -17.04 12.65
N LYS A 18 -1.92 -18.27 12.28
CA LYS A 18 -2.66 -19.16 13.16
C LYS A 18 -1.90 -19.44 14.46
N ALA A 19 -0.60 -19.78 14.37
CA ALA A 19 0.23 -20.02 15.55
C ALA A 19 0.32 -18.79 16.46
N CYS A 20 0.39 -17.59 15.89
CA CYS A 20 0.40 -16.35 16.67
C CYS A 20 -0.91 -16.17 17.45
N ILE A 21 -2.05 -16.33 16.78
CA ILE A 21 -3.37 -16.17 17.40
C ILE A 21 -3.59 -17.23 18.48
N ASP A 22 -3.27 -18.49 18.21
CA ASP A 22 -3.40 -19.59 19.18
C ASP A 22 -2.57 -19.33 20.45
N ALA A 23 -1.38 -18.72 20.30
CA ALA A 23 -0.51 -18.35 21.40
C ALA A 23 -0.88 -16.98 22.06
N GLY A 24 -1.90 -16.27 21.57
CA GLY A 24 -2.26 -14.94 22.07
C GLY A 24 -1.23 -13.85 21.79
N THR A 25 -0.37 -14.04 20.78
CA THR A 25 0.64 -13.04 20.37
C THR A 25 0.20 -12.31 19.10
N HIS A 26 0.66 -11.06 18.97
CA HIS A 26 0.46 -10.26 17.77
C HIS A 26 1.35 -10.71 16.60
N HIS A 27 0.94 -10.37 15.39
CA HIS A 27 1.63 -10.67 14.14
C HIS A 27 1.67 -9.42 13.24
N VAL A 28 2.83 -9.13 12.66
CA VAL A 28 2.98 -8.18 11.57
C VAL A 28 3.80 -8.81 10.44
N ASP A 29 3.52 -8.42 9.19
CA ASP A 29 4.27 -8.90 8.03
C ASP A 29 4.52 -7.81 6.98
N VAL A 30 5.39 -8.14 6.02
CA VAL A 30 5.71 -7.28 4.86
C VAL A 30 5.03 -7.76 3.58
N SER A 31 3.95 -8.54 3.69
CA SER A 31 3.27 -9.12 2.53
C SER A 31 2.61 -8.05 1.67
N GLY A 32 2.75 -8.18 0.36
CA GLY A 32 1.99 -7.44 -0.65
C GLY A 32 1.04 -8.34 -1.46
N GLU A 33 0.61 -9.47 -0.88
CA GLU A 33 -0.18 -10.49 -1.59
C GLU A 33 -1.67 -10.43 -1.18
N PRO A 34 -2.58 -9.86 -2.00
CA PRO A 34 -3.97 -9.63 -1.59
C PRO A 34 -4.75 -10.89 -1.29
N GLN A 35 -4.47 -12.01 -1.97
CA GLN A 35 -5.15 -13.27 -1.64
C GLN A 35 -4.81 -13.73 -0.22
N TYR A 36 -3.58 -13.50 0.23
CA TYR A 36 -3.14 -13.91 1.57
C TYR A 36 -3.80 -13.04 2.63
N PHE A 37 -3.59 -11.72 2.62
CA PHE A 37 -4.09 -10.88 3.72
C PHE A 37 -5.61 -10.76 3.75
N ASN A 38 -6.30 -10.76 2.60
CA ASN A 38 -7.77 -10.79 2.57
C ASN A 38 -8.30 -12.13 3.09
N GLY A 39 -7.62 -13.23 2.75
CA GLY A 39 -7.94 -14.56 3.26
C GLY A 39 -7.76 -14.66 4.78
N MET A 40 -6.67 -14.10 5.32
CA MET A 40 -6.42 -14.07 6.76
C MET A 40 -7.51 -13.29 7.48
N GLN A 41 -7.94 -12.14 6.93
CA GLN A 41 -9.00 -11.36 7.54
C GLN A 41 -10.33 -12.11 7.58
N LEU A 42 -10.72 -12.77 6.48
CA LEU A 42 -11.97 -13.54 6.44
C LEU A 42 -11.96 -14.76 7.36
N LYS A 43 -10.81 -15.42 7.53
CA LYS A 43 -10.69 -16.65 8.33
C LYS A 43 -10.50 -16.38 9.83
N TYR A 44 -9.72 -15.36 10.17
CA TYR A 44 -9.14 -15.24 11.51
C TYR A 44 -9.51 -13.97 12.25
N ASN A 45 -10.28 -13.04 11.67
CA ASN A 45 -10.64 -11.80 12.35
C ASN A 45 -11.27 -12.05 13.74
N ASP A 46 -12.28 -12.91 13.80
CA ASP A 46 -13.06 -13.12 15.03
C ASP A 46 -12.23 -13.86 16.09
N LEU A 47 -11.48 -14.88 15.69
CA LEU A 47 -10.57 -15.60 16.58
C LEU A 47 -9.47 -14.67 17.12
N ALA A 48 -8.90 -13.81 16.27
CA ALA A 48 -7.91 -12.83 16.69
C ALA A 48 -8.49 -11.82 17.69
N GLN A 49 -9.74 -11.39 17.52
CA GLN A 49 -10.44 -10.55 18.49
C GLN A 49 -10.66 -11.26 19.83
N GLU A 50 -11.12 -12.52 19.80
CA GLU A 50 -11.34 -13.35 20.99
C GLU A 50 -10.03 -13.54 21.79
N LYS A 51 -8.92 -13.82 21.08
CA LYS A 51 -7.60 -14.05 21.68
C LYS A 51 -6.84 -12.77 22.02
N GLY A 52 -7.43 -11.60 21.80
CA GLY A 52 -6.77 -10.33 22.08
C GLY A 52 -5.55 -10.03 21.18
N SER A 53 -5.47 -10.67 20.01
CA SER A 53 -4.31 -10.66 19.13
C SER A 53 -4.53 -9.71 17.94
N TYR A 54 -3.57 -8.81 17.69
CA TYR A 54 -3.53 -8.00 16.47
C TYR A 54 -2.74 -8.70 15.38
N VAL A 55 -3.35 -8.87 14.21
CA VAL A 55 -2.71 -9.35 12.99
C VAL A 55 -2.79 -8.24 11.96
N ILE A 56 -1.65 -7.66 11.59
CA ILE A 56 -1.60 -6.52 10.68
C ILE A 56 -0.62 -6.84 9.55
N SER A 57 -1.15 -7.11 8.37
CA SER A 57 -0.34 -7.34 7.16
C SER A 57 0.04 -6.03 6.49
N THR A 58 0.93 -6.08 5.49
CA THR A 58 1.36 -4.91 4.69
C THR A 58 2.04 -3.81 5.53
N CYS A 59 2.68 -4.18 6.65
CA CYS A 59 3.47 -3.28 7.51
C CYS A 59 4.83 -2.93 6.87
N ALA A 60 4.81 -2.50 5.61
CA ALA A 60 5.96 -2.28 4.75
C ALA A 60 5.75 -1.06 3.84
N PHE A 61 6.71 -0.82 2.94
CA PHE A 61 6.59 0.21 1.90
C PHE A 61 5.32 0.09 1.05
N GLU A 62 4.81 -1.14 0.88
CA GLU A 62 3.60 -1.46 0.09
C GLU A 62 2.29 -0.82 0.62
N SER A 63 2.26 -0.28 1.84
CA SER A 63 1.04 0.37 2.34
C SER A 63 1.30 1.49 3.32
N ILE A 64 2.30 1.37 4.20
CA ILE A 64 2.54 2.33 5.28
C ILE A 64 2.71 3.78 4.75
N PRO A 65 3.53 4.07 3.72
CA PRO A 65 3.68 5.44 3.25
C PRO A 65 2.39 6.02 2.64
N ALA A 66 1.55 5.19 1.98
CA ALA A 66 0.28 5.63 1.43
C ALA A 66 -0.76 5.91 2.53
N GLU A 67 -0.92 4.98 3.47
CA GLU A 67 -1.84 5.09 4.61
C GLU A 67 -1.49 6.28 5.50
N LEU A 68 -0.22 6.42 5.88
CA LEU A 68 0.26 7.56 6.65
C LEU A 68 0.20 8.86 5.85
N GLY A 69 0.37 8.80 4.53
CA GLY A 69 0.16 9.95 3.65
C GLY A 69 -1.28 10.45 3.67
N VAL A 70 -2.27 9.56 3.67
CA VAL A 70 -3.70 9.91 3.79
C VAL A 70 -3.99 10.50 5.17
N GLN A 71 -3.49 9.88 6.24
CA GLN A 71 -3.63 10.41 7.60
C GLN A 71 -3.00 11.79 7.74
N TYR A 72 -1.81 12.00 7.18
CA TYR A 72 -1.13 13.30 7.19
C TYR A 72 -1.91 14.35 6.39
N ALA A 73 -2.44 13.98 5.22
CA ALA A 73 -3.26 14.86 4.40
C ALA A 73 -4.51 15.32 5.15
N GLU A 74 -5.22 14.38 5.79
CA GLU A 74 -6.41 14.65 6.57
C GLU A 74 -6.12 15.51 7.80
N LYS A 75 -5.06 15.20 8.56
CA LYS A 75 -4.63 15.98 9.74
C LYS A 75 -4.35 17.45 9.40
N ASN A 76 -3.88 17.72 8.18
CA ASN A 76 -3.55 19.08 7.71
C ASN A 76 -4.65 19.70 6.83
N PHE A 77 -5.80 19.05 6.67
CA PHE A 77 -6.89 19.57 5.86
C PHE A 77 -7.79 20.49 6.72
N PRO A 78 -8.11 21.73 6.29
CA PRO A 78 -8.89 22.67 7.10
C PRO A 78 -10.40 22.39 7.04
N GLY A 79 -10.82 21.15 7.31
CA GLY A 79 -12.20 20.70 7.25
C GLY A 79 -12.32 19.21 6.93
N THR A 80 -13.22 18.84 6.02
CA THR A 80 -13.51 17.45 5.67
C THR A 80 -12.90 17.06 4.33
N VAL A 81 -12.12 15.98 4.31
CA VAL A 81 -11.55 15.43 3.08
C VAL A 81 -12.60 14.58 2.36
N ASN A 82 -12.82 14.83 1.07
CA ASN A 82 -13.67 13.99 0.22
C ASN A 82 -12.88 12.86 -0.45
N SER A 83 -11.72 13.20 -0.99
CA SER A 83 -10.97 12.34 -1.89
C SER A 83 -9.49 12.66 -1.87
N VAL A 84 -8.66 11.63 -2.05
CA VAL A 84 -7.21 11.74 -2.19
C VAL A 84 -6.78 11.00 -3.44
N GLU A 85 -6.04 11.68 -4.30
CA GLU A 85 -5.31 11.06 -5.41
C GLU A 85 -3.81 11.02 -5.08
N LEU A 86 -3.21 9.83 -5.09
CA LEU A 86 -1.79 9.62 -4.84
C LEU A 86 -1.04 9.45 -6.17
N TYR A 87 0.03 10.23 -6.35
CA TYR A 87 0.91 10.19 -7.52
C TYR A 87 2.31 9.74 -7.09
N TRP A 88 2.72 8.54 -7.51
CA TRP A 88 4.02 7.95 -7.17
C TRP A 88 5.07 8.27 -8.24
N GLU A 89 6.16 8.92 -7.84
CA GLU A 89 7.37 9.09 -8.65
C GLU A 89 8.59 8.41 -8.00
N SER A 90 9.46 7.81 -8.82
CA SER A 90 10.73 7.21 -8.36
C SER A 90 11.93 7.89 -9.00
N LYS A 91 12.99 8.09 -8.20
CA LYS A 91 14.31 8.52 -8.67
C LYS A 91 15.33 7.42 -8.38
N TYR A 92 15.77 6.72 -9.41
CA TYR A 92 16.64 5.55 -9.25
C TYR A 92 18.08 5.91 -8.86
N ASN A 93 18.63 7.04 -9.33
CA ASN A 93 19.96 7.54 -8.98
C ASN A 93 21.06 6.45 -8.94
N TYR A 94 21.18 5.64 -10.01
CA TYR A 94 22.18 4.57 -10.11
C TYR A 94 23.60 5.11 -9.89
N GLN A 95 24.22 4.70 -8.78
CA GLN A 95 25.61 4.97 -8.42
C GLN A 95 26.57 3.93 -9.02
N ASP A 96 26.08 2.70 -9.18
CA ASP A 96 26.74 1.60 -9.87
C ASP A 96 25.91 1.19 -11.09
N LYS A 97 26.55 1.10 -12.26
CA LYS A 97 25.90 0.74 -13.53
C LYS A 97 25.99 -0.77 -13.84
N SER A 98 26.60 -1.57 -12.96
CA SER A 98 26.72 -3.03 -13.09
C SER A 98 25.36 -3.74 -13.09
N SER A 99 24.35 -3.15 -12.45
CA SER A 99 23.01 -3.73 -12.34
C SER A 99 21.91 -2.67 -12.43
N LYS A 100 20.81 -3.04 -13.07
CA LYS A 100 19.55 -2.26 -13.12
C LYS A 100 18.51 -2.77 -12.12
N ALA A 101 18.85 -3.78 -11.32
CA ALA A 101 17.92 -4.36 -10.37
C ALA A 101 17.50 -3.32 -9.34
N ILE A 102 16.21 -3.28 -9.04
CA ILE A 102 15.60 -2.46 -7.99
C ILE A 102 14.91 -3.33 -6.94
N LEU A 103 14.56 -4.57 -7.29
CA LEU A 103 13.82 -5.52 -6.44
C LEU A 103 14.40 -6.93 -6.57
N HIS A 104 14.15 -7.74 -5.55
CA HIS A 104 14.45 -9.17 -5.54
C HIS A 104 13.33 -9.96 -6.25
N THR A 105 13.65 -11.15 -6.76
CA THR A 105 12.69 -12.04 -7.46
C THR A 105 11.45 -12.40 -6.66
N GLY A 106 11.50 -12.40 -5.33
CA GLY A 106 10.31 -12.68 -4.50
C GLY A 106 9.12 -11.74 -4.78
N THR A 107 9.39 -10.48 -5.11
CA THR A 107 8.33 -9.53 -5.52
C THR A 107 7.75 -9.90 -6.90
N TRP A 108 8.60 -10.36 -7.81
CA TRP A 108 8.17 -10.83 -9.12
C TRP A 108 7.26 -12.06 -9.01
N GLU A 109 7.68 -13.06 -8.23
CA GLU A 109 6.91 -14.27 -7.97
C GLU A 109 5.53 -13.94 -7.38
N SER A 110 5.51 -13.05 -6.37
CA SER A 110 4.28 -12.57 -5.76
C SER A 110 3.33 -11.95 -6.79
N ALA A 111 3.84 -11.09 -7.68
CA ALA A 111 3.06 -10.47 -8.75
C ALA A 111 2.52 -11.51 -9.75
N ILE A 112 3.33 -12.49 -10.16
CA ILE A 112 2.90 -13.55 -11.08
C ILE A 112 1.82 -14.42 -10.45
N TYR A 113 1.97 -14.81 -9.18
CA TYR A 113 0.93 -15.57 -8.47
C TYR A 113 -0.33 -14.73 -8.24
N ALA A 114 -0.20 -13.42 -7.97
CA ALA A 114 -1.34 -12.54 -7.87
C ALA A 114 -2.15 -12.50 -9.18
N MET A 115 -1.45 -12.37 -10.32
CA MET A 115 -2.06 -12.43 -11.65
C MET A 115 -2.67 -13.79 -11.97
N GLN A 116 -2.00 -14.89 -11.60
CA GLN A 116 -2.50 -16.26 -11.77
C GLN A 116 -3.83 -16.46 -10.99
N HIS A 117 -3.91 -15.93 -9.78
CA HIS A 117 -5.03 -16.12 -8.86
C HIS A 117 -5.98 -14.91 -8.80
N ALA A 118 -6.09 -14.13 -9.88
CA ALA A 118 -6.91 -12.91 -9.91
C ALA A 118 -8.40 -13.17 -9.60
N LYS A 119 -8.99 -14.27 -10.09
CA LYS A 119 -10.40 -14.61 -9.83
C LYS A 119 -10.68 -14.86 -8.34
N GLU A 120 -9.77 -15.56 -7.68
CA GLU A 120 -9.84 -15.84 -6.25
C GLU A 120 -9.69 -14.54 -5.45
N MET A 121 -8.74 -13.68 -5.83
CA MET A 121 -8.52 -12.37 -5.24
C MET A 121 -9.81 -11.52 -5.27
N LEU A 122 -10.44 -11.39 -6.43
CA LEU A 122 -11.70 -10.66 -6.59
C LEU A 122 -12.84 -11.28 -5.76
N SER A 123 -12.88 -12.61 -5.63
CA SER A 123 -13.86 -13.29 -4.78
C SER A 123 -13.66 -12.95 -3.29
N LEU A 124 -12.42 -12.95 -2.82
CA LEU A 124 -12.07 -12.60 -1.44
C LEU A 124 -12.37 -11.12 -1.16
N GLU A 125 -11.99 -10.21 -2.06
CA GLU A 125 -12.30 -8.78 -1.93
C GLU A 125 -13.81 -8.54 -1.86
N LYS A 126 -14.61 -9.22 -2.71
CA LYS A 126 -16.07 -9.09 -2.68
C LYS A 126 -16.68 -9.57 -1.36
N LYS A 127 -16.18 -10.68 -0.81
CA LYS A 127 -16.63 -11.21 0.49
C LYS A 127 -16.27 -10.25 1.62
N LEU A 128 -15.04 -9.73 1.59
CA LEU A 128 -14.51 -8.85 2.61
C LEU A 128 -15.18 -7.48 2.62
N ASN A 129 -15.57 -6.98 1.44
CA ASN A 129 -16.18 -5.66 1.25
C ASN A 129 -17.70 -5.73 1.08
N SER A 130 -18.36 -6.56 1.88
CA SER A 130 -19.80 -6.82 1.80
C SER A 130 -20.66 -5.78 2.54
N GLU A 131 -20.05 -4.93 3.37
CA GLU A 131 -20.76 -3.90 4.13
C GLU A 131 -21.32 -2.82 3.19
N LYS A 132 -22.50 -2.28 3.53
CA LYS A 132 -23.14 -1.20 2.76
C LYS A 132 -22.41 0.12 3.00
N MET A 133 -21.77 0.64 1.96
CA MET A 133 -21.07 1.93 2.00
C MET A 133 -22.01 3.10 1.67
N PRO A 134 -21.76 4.30 2.21
CA PRO A 134 -22.53 5.49 1.87
C PRO A 134 -22.33 5.85 0.40
N ASN A 135 -23.35 6.45 -0.22
CA ASN A 135 -23.19 7.02 -1.55
C ASN A 135 -22.45 8.35 -1.42
N LEU A 136 -21.16 8.35 -1.75
CA LEU A 136 -20.32 9.54 -1.64
C LEU A 136 -20.52 10.43 -2.87
N SER A 137 -20.81 11.70 -2.60
CA SER A 137 -20.80 12.79 -3.58
C SER A 137 -19.85 13.90 -3.11
N PRO A 138 -19.07 14.53 -4.00
CA PRO A 138 -18.83 14.09 -5.39
C PRO A 138 -17.99 12.80 -5.44
N LYS A 139 -18.21 12.00 -6.49
CA LYS A 139 -17.46 10.76 -6.72
C LYS A 139 -16.05 11.05 -7.22
N LEU A 140 -15.08 10.32 -6.69
CA LEU A 140 -13.74 10.22 -7.26
C LEU A 140 -13.76 9.16 -8.36
N TRP A 141 -13.51 9.58 -9.60
CA TRP A 141 -13.40 8.66 -10.72
C TRP A 141 -11.93 8.32 -10.99
N MET A 142 -11.61 7.02 -10.99
CA MET A 142 -10.31 6.54 -11.46
C MET A 142 -10.11 6.96 -12.92
N ARG A 143 -8.94 7.52 -13.24
CA ARG A 143 -8.55 7.81 -14.63
C ARG A 143 -7.97 6.56 -15.27
N PRO A 144 -8.64 5.96 -16.28
CA PRO A 144 -8.15 4.71 -16.89
C PRO A 144 -7.04 4.94 -17.93
N TYR A 145 -6.62 6.19 -18.16
CA TYR A 145 -5.68 6.58 -19.21
C TYR A 145 -4.45 7.30 -18.65
N ALA A 146 -3.37 7.27 -19.44
CA ALA A 146 -2.17 8.04 -19.17
C ALA A 146 -2.49 9.54 -19.15
N HIS A 147 -2.08 10.25 -18.10
CA HIS A 147 -2.37 11.67 -17.94
C HIS A 147 -1.24 12.40 -17.20
N GLN A 148 -1.26 13.72 -17.24
CA GLN A 148 -0.45 14.56 -16.35
C GLN A 148 -1.36 15.25 -15.34
N THR A 149 -0.79 15.71 -14.23
CA THR A 149 -1.51 16.49 -13.22
C THR A 149 -0.69 17.72 -12.89
N GLU A 150 -1.38 18.81 -12.54
CA GLU A 150 -0.76 20.09 -12.24
C GLU A 150 0.36 19.97 -11.19
N GLY A 151 1.47 20.68 -11.39
CA GLY A 151 2.62 20.65 -10.49
C GLY A 151 3.53 19.43 -10.61
N LEU A 152 3.19 18.42 -11.41
CA LEU A 152 4.01 17.23 -11.67
C LEU A 152 4.33 17.09 -13.17
N LYS A 153 5.57 16.71 -13.49
CA LYS A 153 6.04 16.59 -14.89
C LYS A 153 5.90 15.17 -15.46
N SER A 154 5.76 14.16 -14.60
CA SER A 154 5.64 12.76 -15.01
C SER A 154 4.29 12.47 -15.68
N TYR A 155 4.25 11.43 -16.51
CA TYR A 155 3.04 10.85 -17.05
C TYR A 155 2.56 9.72 -16.14
N PHE A 156 1.32 9.82 -15.66
CA PHE A 156 0.73 8.92 -14.69
C PHE A 156 -0.23 7.95 -15.35
N ALA A 157 -0.15 6.68 -14.97
CA ALA A 157 -1.09 5.65 -15.40
C ALA A 157 -1.66 4.89 -14.19
N PRO A 158 -2.88 4.36 -14.30
CA PRO A 158 -3.42 3.46 -13.28
C PRO A 158 -2.54 2.20 -13.20
N PHE A 159 -2.22 1.78 -11.98
CA PHE A 159 -1.44 0.58 -11.72
C PHE A 159 -2.08 -0.20 -10.57
N PRO A 160 -2.31 -1.53 -10.71
CA PRO A 160 -2.97 -2.34 -9.69
C PRO A 160 -2.02 -2.58 -8.51
N LEU A 161 -1.90 -1.57 -7.65
CA LEU A 161 -1.08 -1.59 -6.45
C LEU A 161 -1.92 -2.00 -5.25
N THR A 162 -1.28 -2.74 -4.35
CA THR A 162 -1.89 -3.22 -3.11
C THR A 162 -2.34 -2.07 -2.23
N ASP A 163 -1.60 -0.95 -2.21
CA ASP A 163 -1.88 0.22 -1.38
C ASP A 163 -3.33 0.69 -1.57
N ARG A 164 -3.83 0.72 -2.81
CA ARG A 164 -5.20 1.18 -3.11
C ARG A 164 -6.24 0.35 -2.37
N ALA A 165 -6.12 -0.97 -2.43
CA ALA A 165 -7.06 -1.88 -1.78
C ALA A 165 -6.98 -1.77 -0.25
N VAL A 166 -5.76 -1.65 0.29
CA VAL A 166 -5.53 -1.56 1.73
C VAL A 166 -6.06 -0.24 2.31
N VAL A 167 -5.74 0.90 1.68
CA VAL A 167 -6.27 2.21 2.08
C VAL A 167 -7.80 2.21 2.01
N GLN A 168 -8.39 1.69 0.93
CA GLN A 168 -9.85 1.58 0.82
C GLN A 168 -10.47 0.71 1.92
N ARG A 169 -9.80 -0.38 2.31
CA ARG A 169 -10.24 -1.22 3.43
C ARG A 169 -10.14 -0.46 4.76
N SER A 170 -9.06 0.29 5.01
CA SER A 170 -8.92 1.14 6.19
C SER A 170 -10.05 2.15 6.31
N GLN A 171 -10.38 2.85 5.22
CA GLN A 171 -11.47 3.83 5.18
C GLN A 171 -12.85 3.20 5.41
N ARG A 172 -13.07 1.99 4.86
CA ARG A 172 -14.29 1.21 5.08
C ARG A 172 -14.44 0.81 6.55
N LEU A 173 -13.39 0.32 7.18
CA LEU A 173 -13.43 -0.04 8.61
C LEU A 173 -13.67 1.19 9.50
N ALA A 174 -13.04 2.32 9.20
CA ALA A 174 -13.29 3.57 9.91
C ALA A 174 -14.76 4.02 9.80
N TYR A 175 -15.40 3.84 8.63
CA TYR A 175 -16.82 4.11 8.50
C TYR A 175 -17.71 3.14 9.30
N VAL A 176 -17.43 1.84 9.22
CA VAL A 176 -18.24 0.82 9.89
C VAL A 176 -18.19 0.98 11.41
N TYR A 177 -16.97 1.10 11.95
CA TYR A 177 -16.72 1.08 13.39
C TYR A 177 -16.68 2.46 14.05
N GLU A 178 -16.23 3.50 13.34
CA GLU A 178 -16.07 4.85 13.91
C GLU A 178 -17.05 5.88 13.36
N LYS A 179 -17.92 5.48 12.43
CA LYS A 179 -18.88 6.36 11.73
C LYS A 179 -18.22 7.54 11.01
N LYS A 180 -16.94 7.39 10.69
CA LYS A 180 -16.15 8.38 9.95
C LYS A 180 -16.52 8.32 8.46
N ARG A 181 -16.71 9.48 7.82
CA ARG A 181 -16.88 9.56 6.37
C ARG A 181 -15.65 8.94 5.67
N PRO A 182 -15.82 7.95 4.77
CA PRO A 182 -14.70 7.39 4.03
C PRO A 182 -14.07 8.42 3.09
N ILE A 183 -12.74 8.52 3.12
CA ILE A 183 -11.99 9.24 2.08
C ILE A 183 -11.92 8.34 0.84
N GLN A 184 -12.36 8.85 -0.31
CA GLN A 184 -12.18 8.14 -1.58
C GLN A 184 -10.71 8.18 -1.99
N PHE A 185 -10.15 7.05 -2.41
CA PHE A 185 -8.72 6.96 -2.70
C PHE A 185 -8.46 6.32 -4.07
N GLU A 186 -7.63 6.99 -4.86
CA GLU A 186 -7.08 6.48 -6.11
C GLU A 186 -5.58 6.75 -6.17
N MET A 187 -4.86 5.93 -6.92
CA MET A 187 -3.41 6.06 -7.05
C MET A 187 -2.92 5.79 -8.46
N TYR A 188 -1.81 6.44 -8.81
CA TYR A 188 -1.21 6.36 -10.13
C TYR A 188 0.31 6.31 -10.04
N ILE A 189 0.94 5.53 -10.93
CA ILE A 189 2.40 5.44 -11.03
C ILE A 189 2.91 6.34 -12.15
N GLY A 190 3.95 7.12 -11.85
CA GLY A 190 4.55 8.13 -12.72
C GLY A 190 5.71 7.58 -13.53
N MET A 191 5.71 7.91 -14.82
CA MET A 191 6.75 7.58 -15.79
C MET A 191 7.26 8.84 -16.48
N LYS A 192 8.54 8.86 -16.84
CA LYS A 192 9.14 10.00 -17.56
C LYS A 192 8.73 10.08 -19.03
N SER A 193 8.22 8.97 -19.59
CA SER A 193 7.84 8.85 -21.00
C SER A 193 6.36 8.53 -21.13
N LEU A 194 5.65 9.31 -21.96
CA LEU A 194 4.25 9.06 -22.30
C LEU A 194 4.08 7.69 -22.97
N LEU A 195 5.01 7.31 -23.85
CA LEU A 195 4.97 6.00 -24.50
C LEU A 195 5.02 4.87 -23.47
N MET A 196 5.91 4.96 -22.48
CA MET A 196 5.97 3.96 -21.41
C MET A 196 4.69 3.96 -20.58
N ALA A 197 4.09 5.13 -20.34
CA ALA A 197 2.81 5.21 -19.64
C ALA A 197 1.64 4.56 -20.38
N LEU A 198 1.64 4.63 -21.72
CA LEU A 198 0.65 3.97 -22.56
C LEU A 198 0.89 2.45 -22.67
N LEU A 199 2.16 2.02 -22.67
CA LEU A 199 2.52 0.61 -22.79
C LEU A 199 2.37 -0.18 -21.47
N LEU A 200 2.46 0.48 -20.32
CA LEU A 200 2.33 -0.18 -19.01
C LEU A 200 1.08 -1.07 -18.86
N PRO A 201 -0.15 -0.59 -19.11
CA PRO A 201 -1.34 -1.45 -19.00
C PRO A 201 -1.33 -2.61 -20.01
N VAL A 202 -0.72 -2.42 -21.19
CA VAL A 202 -0.56 -3.48 -22.21
C VAL A 202 0.37 -4.57 -21.69
N PHE A 203 1.51 -4.20 -21.11
CA PHE A 203 2.44 -5.16 -20.49
C PHE A 203 1.81 -5.89 -19.31
N MET A 204 1.03 -5.20 -18.48
CA MET A 204 0.32 -5.81 -17.37
C MET A 204 -0.73 -6.82 -17.84
N LEU A 205 -1.52 -6.47 -18.87
CA LEU A 205 -2.49 -7.39 -19.46
C LEU A 205 -1.80 -8.61 -20.08
N PHE A 206 -0.72 -8.39 -20.82
CA PHE A 206 0.05 -9.47 -21.42
C PHE A 206 0.66 -10.40 -20.36
N GLY A 207 1.27 -9.84 -19.31
CA GLY A 207 1.78 -10.59 -18.17
C GLY A 207 0.68 -11.40 -17.47
N ALA A 208 -0.51 -10.81 -17.29
CA ALA A 208 -1.65 -11.51 -16.70
C ALA A 208 -2.11 -12.70 -17.55
N ILE A 209 -2.19 -12.55 -18.88
CA ILE A 209 -2.52 -13.66 -19.80
C ILE A 209 -1.46 -14.76 -19.72
N MET A 210 -0.18 -14.40 -19.76
CA MET A 210 0.92 -15.36 -19.64
C MET A 210 0.93 -16.09 -18.29
N ALA A 211 0.56 -15.43 -17.19
CA ALA A 211 0.49 -16.03 -15.87
C ALA A 211 -0.62 -17.10 -15.78
N GLN A 212 -1.67 -17.02 -16.60
CA GLN A 212 -2.73 -18.03 -16.65
C GLN A 212 -2.29 -19.33 -17.34
N ILE A 213 -1.43 -19.25 -18.35
CA ILE A 213 -0.99 -20.39 -19.14
C ILE A 213 0.23 -21.07 -18.47
N GLY A 214 0.14 -22.36 -18.17
CA GLY A 214 1.12 -23.07 -17.33
C GLY A 214 2.56 -23.03 -17.83
N PHE A 215 2.79 -23.18 -19.14
CA PHE A 215 4.14 -23.14 -19.73
C PHE A 215 4.73 -21.72 -19.68
N THR A 216 3.98 -20.69 -20.10
CA THR A 216 4.46 -19.30 -20.06
C THR A 216 4.63 -18.79 -18.65
N ARG A 217 3.78 -19.20 -17.69
CA ARG A 217 3.98 -18.92 -16.27
C ARG A 217 5.31 -19.47 -15.76
N LYS A 218 5.67 -20.71 -16.12
CA LYS A 218 6.99 -21.28 -15.78
C LYS A 218 8.13 -20.44 -16.37
N LEU A 219 7.98 -19.90 -17.58
CA LEU A 219 8.98 -18.99 -18.15
C LEU A 219 9.08 -17.67 -17.38
N LEU A 220 7.94 -17.06 -17.02
CA LEU A 220 7.91 -15.84 -16.21
C LEU A 220 8.63 -16.04 -14.87
N LEU A 221 8.38 -17.16 -14.19
CA LEU A 221 9.00 -17.49 -12.89
C LEU A 221 10.49 -17.86 -13.03
N LYS A 222 10.87 -18.55 -14.11
CA LYS A 222 12.26 -19.00 -14.32
C LYS A 222 13.19 -17.87 -14.78
N TYR A 223 12.67 -16.87 -15.51
CA TYR A 223 13.47 -15.82 -16.12
C TYR A 223 13.03 -14.39 -15.73
N PRO A 224 12.95 -14.06 -14.44
CA PRO A 224 12.48 -12.75 -13.97
C PRO A 224 13.32 -11.59 -14.53
N HIS A 225 14.63 -11.77 -14.68
CA HIS A 225 15.52 -10.76 -15.25
C HIS A 225 15.21 -10.43 -16.72
N ILE A 226 14.73 -11.40 -17.51
CA ILE A 226 14.35 -11.17 -18.91
C ILE A 226 13.02 -10.41 -18.95
N PHE A 227 11.99 -10.92 -18.27
CA PHE A 227 10.64 -10.38 -18.36
C PHE A 227 10.45 -9.06 -17.61
N SER A 228 11.33 -8.75 -16.65
CA SER A 228 11.37 -7.44 -15.97
C SER A 228 12.34 -6.44 -16.61
N GLY A 229 13.06 -6.81 -17.68
CA GLY A 229 14.09 -5.96 -18.28
C GLY A 229 15.29 -5.67 -17.36
N GLY A 230 15.59 -6.60 -16.45
CA GLY A 230 16.67 -6.51 -15.47
C GLY A 230 16.32 -5.73 -14.21
N LEU A 231 15.06 -5.33 -14.02
CA LEU A 231 14.61 -4.62 -12.81
C LEU A 231 14.44 -5.54 -11.59
N MET A 232 14.22 -6.84 -11.82
CA MET A 232 14.09 -7.84 -10.75
C MET A 232 15.05 -9.00 -10.99
N THR A 233 15.94 -9.27 -10.03
CA THR A 233 16.98 -10.30 -10.10
C THR A 233 17.08 -11.08 -8.79
N HIS A 234 17.77 -12.23 -8.80
CA HIS A 234 17.95 -13.06 -7.59
C HIS A 234 18.97 -12.44 -6.63
N GLU A 235 19.90 -11.67 -7.15
CA GLU A 235 20.89 -10.92 -6.37
C GLU A 235 20.26 -9.66 -5.74
N GLY A 236 19.14 -9.18 -6.31
CA GLY A 236 18.53 -7.92 -5.95
C GLY A 236 19.36 -6.70 -6.37
N PRO A 237 18.98 -5.50 -5.90
CA PRO A 237 19.69 -4.26 -6.21
C PRO A 237 21.05 -4.21 -5.51
N VAL A 238 22.05 -3.66 -6.19
CA VAL A 238 23.34 -3.27 -5.58
C VAL A 238 23.07 -2.28 -4.45
N GLU A 239 23.73 -2.47 -3.31
CA GLU A 239 23.44 -1.71 -2.09
C GLU A 239 23.56 -0.19 -2.28
N ALA A 240 24.57 0.27 -3.03
CA ALA A 240 24.75 1.69 -3.34
C ALA A 240 23.57 2.27 -4.14
N ASN A 241 23.06 1.53 -5.13
CA ASN A 241 21.88 1.92 -5.92
C ASN A 241 20.62 1.91 -5.05
N ARG A 242 20.43 0.85 -4.27
CA ARG A 242 19.31 0.69 -3.34
C ARG A 242 19.20 1.87 -2.37
N LYS A 243 20.31 2.25 -1.73
CA LYS A 243 20.38 3.38 -0.78
C LYS A 243 20.21 4.76 -1.44
N ALA A 244 20.61 4.90 -2.71
CA ALA A 244 20.47 6.14 -3.47
C ALA A 244 19.08 6.33 -4.09
N MET A 245 18.32 5.24 -4.25
CA MET A 245 16.97 5.27 -4.78
C MET A 245 16.03 6.05 -3.85
N GLU A 246 15.28 6.98 -4.42
CA GLU A 246 14.31 7.80 -3.71
C GLU A 246 12.91 7.56 -4.29
N PHE A 247 11.90 7.65 -3.44
CA PHE A 247 10.51 7.71 -3.88
C PHE A 247 9.85 8.99 -3.40
N ARG A 248 8.80 9.38 -4.11
CA ARG A 248 7.92 10.49 -3.74
C ARG A 248 6.49 10.09 -4.00
N PHE A 249 5.66 10.16 -2.96
CA PHE A 249 4.22 10.18 -3.09
C PHE A 249 3.76 11.62 -2.96
N THR A 250 3.07 12.13 -3.98
CA THR A 250 2.36 13.41 -3.91
C THR A 250 0.89 13.10 -3.79
N LEU A 251 0.27 13.43 -2.66
CA LEU A 251 -1.14 13.19 -2.41
C LEU A 251 -1.90 14.51 -2.55
N LYS A 252 -2.87 14.55 -3.46
CA LYS A 252 -3.77 15.69 -3.63
C LYS A 252 -5.09 15.40 -2.94
N ALA A 253 -5.28 15.98 -1.76
CA ALA A 253 -6.51 15.88 -0.99
C ALA A 253 -7.46 17.00 -1.43
N LYS A 254 -8.69 16.64 -1.80
CA LYS A 254 -9.78 17.58 -2.11
C LYS A 254 -10.92 17.38 -1.14
N GLY A 255 -11.57 18.48 -0.78
CA GLY A 255 -12.65 18.46 0.21
C GLY A 255 -13.21 19.84 0.47
N TRP A 256 -13.78 19.99 1.67
CA TRP A 256 -14.51 21.17 2.09
C TRP A 256 -13.87 21.81 3.29
N THR A 257 -13.79 23.13 3.30
CA THR A 257 -13.44 23.88 4.50
C THR A 257 -14.49 23.73 5.59
N THR A 258 -14.10 23.88 6.85
CA THR A 258 -15.03 23.90 7.99
C THR A 258 -16.22 24.84 7.74
N GLY A 259 -17.44 24.34 7.96
CA GLY A 259 -18.69 25.08 7.75
C GLY A 259 -19.25 25.03 6.32
N THR A 260 -18.53 24.47 5.34
CA THR A 260 -19.06 24.23 4.00
C THR A 260 -19.83 22.90 3.95
N PRO A 261 -21.11 22.88 3.52
CA PRO A 261 -21.87 21.64 3.40
C PRO A 261 -21.27 20.65 2.40
N GLU A 262 -21.29 19.35 2.72
CA GLU A 262 -20.81 18.29 1.82
C GLU A 262 -21.64 18.15 0.52
N SER A 263 -22.80 18.79 0.44
CA SER A 263 -23.61 18.87 -0.79
C SER A 263 -23.05 19.88 -1.81
N ALA A 264 -22.18 20.79 -1.40
CA ALA A 264 -21.53 21.75 -2.29
C ALA A 264 -20.36 21.10 -3.04
N ALA A 265 -19.86 21.76 -4.09
CA ALA A 265 -18.61 21.35 -4.72
C ALA A 265 -17.43 21.52 -3.72
N PRO A 266 -16.46 20.57 -3.68
CA PRO A 266 -15.24 20.73 -2.90
C PRO A 266 -14.55 22.05 -3.25
N ASN A 267 -14.24 22.84 -2.24
CA ASN A 267 -13.71 24.20 -2.38
C ASN A 267 -12.26 24.33 -1.94
N LYS A 268 -11.64 23.24 -1.48
CA LYS A 268 -10.25 23.24 -1.03
C LYS A 268 -9.48 22.04 -1.57
N GLU A 269 -8.24 22.32 -1.98
CA GLU A 269 -7.21 21.32 -2.20
C GLU A 269 -6.07 21.55 -1.18
N VAL A 270 -5.54 20.46 -0.65
CA VAL A 270 -4.29 20.44 0.12
C VAL A 270 -3.41 19.38 -0.52
N VAL A 271 -2.18 19.75 -0.88
CA VAL A 271 -1.21 18.82 -1.46
C VAL A 271 -0.19 18.49 -0.40
N VAL A 272 -0.05 17.21 -0.09
CA VAL A 272 1.00 16.73 0.80
C VAL A 272 1.97 15.84 0.05
N ARG A 273 3.19 15.78 0.56
CA ARG A 273 4.26 14.99 -0.01
C ARG A 273 4.85 14.07 1.04
N VAL A 274 4.94 12.78 0.70
CA VAL A 274 5.68 11.77 1.46
C VAL A 274 6.92 11.39 0.65
N THR A 275 8.09 11.46 1.26
CA THR A 275 9.35 11.06 0.61
C THR A 275 10.18 10.17 1.50
N GLY A 276 11.05 9.39 0.90
CA GLY A 276 12.06 8.61 1.58
C GLY A 276 13.06 8.01 0.59
N LYS A 277 14.09 7.37 1.13
CA LYS A 277 15.10 6.65 0.37
C LYS A 277 14.97 5.16 0.63
N ASP A 278 15.50 4.33 -0.25
CA ASP A 278 15.56 2.89 -0.05
C ASP A 278 14.16 2.28 0.24
N PRO A 279 13.18 2.48 -0.67
CA PRO A 279 11.77 2.21 -0.41
C PRO A 279 11.51 0.73 -0.07
N ALA A 280 11.89 -0.19 -0.95
CA ALA A 280 11.51 -1.59 -0.81
C ALA A 280 12.23 -2.36 0.32
N TYR A 281 13.32 -1.82 0.87
CA TYR A 281 14.14 -2.52 1.88
C TYR A 281 14.31 -1.69 3.15
N GLY A 282 14.89 -0.49 3.04
CA GLY A 282 15.12 0.40 4.18
C GLY A 282 13.82 0.86 4.82
N ILE A 283 12.91 1.44 4.04
CA ILE A 283 11.59 1.87 4.53
C ILE A 283 10.75 0.67 4.95
N THR A 284 10.79 -0.45 4.23
CA THR A 284 10.12 -1.69 4.65
C THR A 284 10.56 -2.14 6.04
N SER A 285 11.87 -2.22 6.29
CA SER A 285 12.41 -2.63 7.59
C SER A 285 12.04 -1.63 8.69
N CYS A 286 12.17 -0.34 8.39
CA CYS A 286 11.81 0.75 9.29
C CYS A 286 10.32 0.67 9.68
N ALA A 287 9.44 0.61 8.68
CA ALA A 287 7.99 0.55 8.87
C ALA A 287 7.56 -0.67 9.67
N LEU A 288 8.10 -1.85 9.38
CA LEU A 288 7.79 -3.09 10.09
C LEU A 288 8.14 -2.99 11.59
N LEU A 289 9.34 -2.48 11.89
CA LEU A 289 9.81 -2.30 13.26
C LEU A 289 8.98 -1.27 14.02
N PHE A 290 8.64 -0.14 13.38
CA PHE A 290 7.78 0.86 14.00
C PHE A 290 6.36 0.33 14.23
N CYS A 291 5.76 -0.39 13.28
CA CYS A 291 4.46 -1.03 13.47
C CYS A 291 4.48 -1.99 14.68
N ALA A 292 5.50 -2.86 14.76
CA ALA A 292 5.63 -3.79 15.88
C ALA A 292 5.81 -3.06 17.22
N LYS A 293 6.66 -2.04 17.25
CA LYS A 293 6.89 -1.20 18.43
C LYS A 293 5.62 -0.48 18.88
N THR A 294 4.85 0.07 17.94
CA THR A 294 3.58 0.76 18.22
C THR A 294 2.57 -0.19 18.86
N ILE A 295 2.41 -1.42 18.34
CA ILE A 295 1.50 -2.40 18.95
C ILE A 295 1.90 -2.68 20.40
N LEU A 296 3.20 -2.86 20.68
CA LEU A 296 3.70 -3.18 22.02
C LEU A 296 3.58 -2.01 23.01
N LYS A 297 3.70 -0.76 22.55
CA LYS A 297 3.75 0.42 23.42
C LYS A 297 2.42 1.16 23.55
N GLU A 298 1.55 1.05 22.54
CA GLU A 298 0.34 1.87 22.41
C GLU A 298 -0.90 1.00 22.21
N GLN A 299 -0.93 -0.20 22.80
CA GLN A 299 -2.07 -1.12 22.67
C GLN A 299 -3.40 -0.48 23.10
N ASN A 300 -3.38 0.46 24.05
CA ASN A 300 -4.54 1.23 24.49
C ASN A 300 -5.09 2.22 23.44
N LYS A 301 -4.34 2.51 22.37
CA LYS A 301 -4.76 3.35 21.25
C LYS A 301 -5.14 2.52 20.00
N MET A 302 -4.90 1.21 20.02
CA MET A 302 -5.30 0.30 18.95
C MET A 302 -6.82 0.08 18.97
N PRO A 303 -7.46 -0.20 17.83
CA PRO A 303 -8.91 -0.37 17.75
C PRO A 303 -9.37 -1.71 18.34
N GLY A 304 -10.39 -1.66 19.19
CA GLY A 304 -11.02 -2.86 19.76
C GLY A 304 -10.09 -3.62 20.71
N LYS A 305 -10.19 -4.95 20.70
CA LYS A 305 -9.37 -5.84 21.54
C LYS A 305 -8.38 -6.68 20.73
N GLY A 306 -8.39 -6.61 19.40
CA GLY A 306 -7.64 -7.48 18.51
C GLY A 306 -8.29 -7.52 17.13
N GLY A 307 -7.88 -8.45 16.29
CA GLY A 307 -8.44 -8.67 14.96
C GLY A 307 -7.39 -8.64 13.86
N VAL A 308 -7.86 -8.90 12.63
CA VAL A 308 -7.03 -8.82 11.43
C VAL A 308 -7.36 -7.51 10.71
N LEU A 309 -6.40 -6.58 10.73
CA LEU A 309 -6.66 -5.17 10.41
C LEU A 309 -5.68 -4.64 9.35
N PRO A 310 -6.12 -3.74 8.46
CA PRO A 310 -5.21 -2.97 7.63
C PRO A 310 -4.48 -1.90 8.49
N PRO A 311 -3.24 -1.55 8.15
CA PRO A 311 -2.41 -0.67 8.96
C PRO A 311 -3.00 0.73 9.14
N GLY A 312 -3.65 1.30 8.11
CA GLY A 312 -4.23 2.64 8.20
C GLY A 312 -5.32 2.76 9.24
N PHE A 313 -6.14 1.72 9.44
CA PHE A 313 -7.15 1.67 10.50
C PHE A 313 -6.52 1.31 11.85
N ALA A 314 -5.63 0.32 11.88
CA ALA A 314 -5.02 -0.16 13.11
C ALA A 314 -4.21 0.92 13.84
N PHE A 315 -3.47 1.75 13.08
CA PHE A 315 -2.55 2.74 13.63
C PHE A 315 -3.08 4.18 13.61
N ALA A 316 -4.32 4.40 13.16
CA ALA A 316 -4.92 5.73 12.95
C ALA A 316 -4.83 6.68 14.16
N LYS A 317 -4.88 6.13 15.37
CA LYS A 317 -4.91 6.87 16.64
C LYS A 317 -3.59 6.79 17.42
N THR A 318 -2.56 6.19 16.83
CA THR A 318 -1.25 5.94 17.47
C THR A 318 -0.23 7.02 17.10
N SER A 319 0.96 6.97 17.70
CA SER A 319 2.06 7.88 17.34
C SER A 319 2.90 7.43 16.13
N LEU A 320 2.48 6.39 15.39
CA LEU A 320 3.25 5.81 14.28
C LEU A 320 3.65 6.87 13.24
N LEU A 321 2.72 7.78 12.89
CA LEU A 321 2.96 8.86 11.93
C LEU A 321 4.10 9.78 12.38
N GLU A 322 4.05 10.23 13.63
CA GLU A 322 5.06 11.11 14.23
C GLU A 322 6.40 10.40 14.42
N GLU A 323 6.39 9.16 14.92
CA GLU A 323 7.61 8.39 15.18
C GLU A 323 8.39 8.11 13.89
N ILE A 324 7.74 7.57 12.86
CA ILE A 324 8.41 7.30 11.58
C ILE A 324 8.80 8.61 10.86
N GLY A 325 8.03 9.67 11.09
CA GLY A 325 8.27 11.02 10.59
C GLY A 325 9.53 11.68 11.17
N SER A 326 9.79 11.42 12.45
CA SER A 326 10.93 11.97 13.18
C SER A 326 12.24 11.18 12.98
N TYR A 327 12.14 9.95 12.49
CA TYR A 327 13.30 9.09 12.30
C TYR A 327 14.11 9.53 11.07
N LYS A 328 15.42 9.73 11.24
CA LYS A 328 16.32 10.24 10.20
C LYS A 328 16.26 9.45 8.88
N SER A 329 16.07 8.14 8.96
CA SER A 329 15.95 7.24 7.81
C SER A 329 14.51 6.76 7.59
N GLY A 330 13.53 7.44 8.18
CA GLY A 330 12.11 7.17 8.05
C GLY A 330 11.48 7.94 6.89
N LEU A 331 10.22 8.30 7.07
CA LEU A 331 9.42 9.01 6.06
C LEU A 331 9.46 10.50 6.35
N LYS A 332 9.61 11.33 5.32
CA LYS A 332 9.46 12.78 5.45
C LYS A 332 8.10 13.20 4.90
N PHE A 333 7.34 13.92 5.73
CA PHE A 333 6.02 14.45 5.41
C PHE A 333 6.06 15.97 5.30
N GLU A 334 5.48 16.53 4.23
CA GLU A 334 5.47 17.97 3.97
C GLU A 334 4.10 18.39 3.41
N VAL A 335 3.57 19.52 3.86
CA VAL A 335 2.49 20.22 3.15
C VAL A 335 3.14 21.10 2.09
N LEU A 336 2.68 21.02 0.85
CA LEU A 336 3.17 21.87 -0.23
C LEU A 336 2.29 23.11 -0.28
N ASN A 337 2.89 24.27 -0.05
CA ASN A 337 2.24 25.55 -0.29
C ASN A 337 1.99 25.67 -1.80
N GLN A 338 0.72 25.82 -2.19
CA GLN A 338 0.31 26.10 -3.56
C GLN A 338 0.44 27.58 -3.85
#